data_AF-A0A2P1UEY2-F1
#
_entry.id   AF-A0A2P1UEY2-F1
#
_cell.length_a   1.000
_cell.length_b   1.000
_cell.length_c   1.000
_cell.angle_alpha   90.00
_cell.angle_beta   90.00
_cell.angle_gamma   90.00
#
_symmetry.space_group_name_H-M   'P 1'
#
loop_
_entity.id
_entity.type
_entity.pdbx_description
1 polymer ?
#
loop_
_entity_poly.entity_id
_entity_poly.type
_entity_poly.pdbx_seq_one_letter_code
_entity_poly.pdbx_strand_id
1 'polypeptide(L)'
;MESSDKEDYEAKEKAFYSAMIGAWLNTRLERDKQLLGLSVTAIGLLVTLLRTVGVSSLLQIILFGLALFAFLITVVSVIYILDENSTHIKKILLEGSEIESRKLMCLDTTAGISFVVGMVLIVIIGMDSAAKSLAGS
;
A
#
# COMPACT_ATOMS: atom_id res chain seq x y z
N MET A 1 -12.53 -47.25 16.68
CA MET A 1 -11.42 -46.50 17.31
C MET A 1 -10.68 -45.69 16.24
N GLU A 2 -10.27 -46.32 15.14
CA GLU A 2 -9.55 -45.66 14.03
C GLU A 2 -10.31 -44.56 13.23
N SER A 3 -11.63 -44.45 13.35
CA SER A 3 -12.43 -43.41 12.66
C SER A 3 -12.49 -42.09 13.44
N SER A 4 -12.48 -42.16 14.77
CA SER A 4 -12.54 -40.97 15.64
C SER A 4 -11.24 -40.16 15.60
N ASP A 5 -10.10 -40.84 15.48
CA ASP A 5 -8.78 -40.19 15.41
C ASP A 5 -8.57 -39.48 14.06
N LYS A 6 -9.16 -40.00 12.97
CA LYS A 6 -9.11 -39.40 11.63
C LYS A 6 -9.96 -38.12 11.55
N GLU A 7 -11.18 -38.13 12.10
CA GLU A 7 -12.02 -36.94 12.16
C GLU A 7 -11.39 -35.82 13.01
N ASP A 8 -10.78 -36.18 14.15
CA ASP A 8 -10.11 -35.21 15.02
C ASP A 8 -8.84 -34.61 14.40
N TYR A 9 -8.12 -35.40 13.60
CA TYR A 9 -6.98 -34.94 12.78
C TYR A 9 -7.43 -33.97 11.68
N GLU A 10 -8.46 -34.31 10.89
CA GLU A 10 -8.98 -33.43 9.84
C GLU A 10 -9.54 -32.11 10.38
N ALA A 11 -10.20 -32.15 11.54
CA ALA A 11 -10.70 -30.96 12.20
C ALA A 11 -9.55 -30.03 12.64
N LYS A 12 -8.48 -30.60 13.23
CA LYS A 12 -7.27 -29.85 13.58
C LYS A 12 -6.57 -29.27 12.37
N GLU A 13 -6.46 -30.02 11.28
CA GLU A 13 -5.82 -29.56 10.04
C GLU A 13 -6.59 -28.39 9.42
N LYS A 14 -7.92 -28.48 9.33
CA LYS A 14 -8.78 -27.36 8.85
C LYS A 14 -8.66 -26.13 9.74
N ALA A 15 -8.64 -26.33 11.07
CA ALA A 15 -8.50 -25.23 12.02
C ALA A 15 -7.12 -24.56 11.88
N PHE A 16 -6.06 -25.35 11.74
CA PHE A 16 -4.70 -24.85 11.53
C PHE A 16 -4.58 -24.08 10.20
N TYR A 17 -5.14 -24.62 9.12
CA TYR A 17 -5.16 -23.96 7.82
C TYR A 17 -5.92 -22.63 7.87
N SER A 18 -7.12 -22.63 8.47
CA SER A 18 -7.93 -21.41 8.65
C SER A 18 -7.18 -20.35 9.47
N ALA A 19 -6.52 -20.76 10.56
CA ALA A 19 -5.71 -19.86 11.38
C ALA A 19 -4.51 -19.29 10.61
N MET A 20 -3.82 -20.10 9.81
CA MET A 20 -2.68 -19.67 9.00
C MET A 20 -3.11 -18.66 7.92
N ILE A 21 -4.19 -18.95 7.18
CA ILE A 21 -4.74 -18.05 6.16
C ILE A 21 -5.20 -16.73 6.79
N GLY A 22 -5.87 -16.80 7.95
CA GLY A 22 -6.28 -15.61 8.70
C GLY A 22 -5.09 -14.74 9.12
N ALA A 23 -4.02 -15.36 9.66
CA ALA A 23 -2.81 -14.65 10.06
C ALA A 23 -2.09 -13.99 8.87
N TRP A 24 -1.94 -14.72 7.76
CA TRP A 24 -1.33 -14.19 6.53
C TRP A 24 -2.13 -13.01 5.96
N LEU A 25 -3.44 -13.16 5.87
CA LEU A 25 -4.33 -12.13 5.36
C LEU A 25 -4.28 -10.87 6.23
N ASN A 26 -4.37 -11.03 7.56
CA ASN A 26 -4.33 -9.90 8.47
C ASN A 26 -3.02 -9.13 8.35
N THR A 27 -1.90 -9.84 8.25
CA THR A 27 -0.57 -9.24 8.03
C THR A 27 -0.52 -8.44 6.73
N ARG A 28 -1.06 -8.98 5.63
CA ARG A 28 -1.13 -8.28 4.33
C ARG A 28 -2.01 -7.02 4.40
N LEU A 29 -3.20 -7.14 4.98
CA LEU A 29 -4.12 -6.01 5.15
C LEU A 29 -3.54 -4.90 6.03
N GLU A 30 -2.84 -5.26 7.09
CA GLU A 30 -2.20 -4.28 7.98
C GLU A 30 -1.10 -3.50 7.26
N ARG A 31 -0.24 -4.20 6.50
CA ARG A 31 0.76 -3.57 5.64
C ARG A 31 0.14 -2.60 4.63
N ASP A 32 -0.93 -3.01 3.94
CA ASP A 32 -1.59 -2.18 2.94
C ASP A 32 -2.22 -0.92 3.57
N LYS A 33 -2.85 -1.06 4.74
CA LYS A 33 -3.38 0.09 5.51
C LYS A 33 -2.28 1.05 5.95
N GLN A 34 -1.13 0.54 6.41
CA GLN A 34 0.02 1.38 6.76
C GLN A 34 0.52 2.15 5.54
N LEU A 35 0.61 1.50 4.39
CA LEU A 35 1.07 2.10 3.14
C LEU A 35 0.10 3.19 2.63
N LEU A 36 -1.21 2.96 2.75
CA LEU A 36 -2.25 3.97 2.49
C LEU A 36 -2.09 5.18 3.43
N GLY A 37 -1.98 4.93 4.73
CA GLY A 37 -1.83 5.97 5.75
C GLY A 37 -0.61 6.85 5.50
N LEU A 38 0.55 6.23 5.31
CA LEU A 38 1.80 6.94 5.00
C LEU A 38 1.68 7.77 3.71
N SER A 39 1.04 7.24 2.67
CA SER A 39 0.85 7.95 1.41
C SER A 39 -0.04 9.18 1.55
N VAL A 40 -1.16 9.08 2.27
CA VAL A 40 -2.06 10.21 2.52
C VAL A 40 -1.38 11.26 3.39
N THR A 41 -0.63 10.86 4.41
CA THR A 41 0.19 11.77 5.23
C THR A 41 1.24 12.47 4.39
N ALA A 42 1.94 11.75 3.51
CA ALA A 42 2.93 12.31 2.59
C ALA A 42 2.31 13.33 1.62
N ILE A 43 1.11 13.06 1.09
CA ILE A 43 0.34 14.02 0.29
C ILE A 43 0.03 15.29 1.10
N GLY A 44 -0.44 15.15 2.35
CA GLY A 44 -0.70 16.29 3.24
C GLY A 44 0.56 17.13 3.49
N LEU A 45 1.70 16.48 3.72
CA LEU A 45 2.99 17.13 3.88
C LEU A 45 3.42 17.88 2.60
N LEU A 46 3.28 17.25 1.43
CA LEU A 46 3.56 17.89 0.13
C LEU A 46 2.72 19.15 -0.08
N VAL A 47 1.41 19.07 0.17
CA VAL A 47 0.51 20.24 0.07
C VAL A 47 0.91 21.34 1.05
N THR A 48 1.36 20.97 2.25
CA THR A 48 1.83 21.93 3.26
C THR A 48 3.13 22.60 2.84
N LEU A 49 4.12 21.85 2.37
CA LEU A 49 5.39 22.40 1.84
C LEU A 49 5.13 23.32 0.65
N LEU A 50 4.24 22.92 -0.25
CA LEU A 50 3.83 23.72 -1.40
C LEU A 50 3.22 25.07 -0.98
N ARG A 51 2.40 25.08 0.08
CA ARG A 51 1.76 26.30 0.61
C ARG A 51 2.73 27.20 1.39
N THR A 52 3.66 26.60 2.13
CA THR A 52 4.54 27.33 3.06
C THR A 52 5.77 27.91 2.37
N VAL A 53 6.46 27.12 1.56
CA VAL A 53 7.67 27.54 0.84
C VAL A 53 7.31 28.15 -0.51
N GLY A 54 6.16 27.77 -1.06
CA GLY A 54 5.76 28.20 -2.40
C GLY A 54 6.59 27.51 -3.48
N VAL A 55 6.39 27.96 -4.72
CA VAL A 55 7.13 27.45 -5.88
C VAL A 55 7.74 28.60 -6.65
N SER A 56 9.05 28.56 -6.83
CA SER A 56 9.81 29.61 -7.51
C SER A 56 10.29 29.20 -8.90
N SER A 57 10.13 27.92 -9.27
CA SER A 57 10.65 27.38 -10.53
C SER A 57 9.73 26.33 -11.14
N LEU A 58 9.72 26.23 -12.47
CA LEU A 58 8.95 25.20 -13.19
C LEU A 58 9.37 23.78 -12.78
N LEU A 59 10.66 23.57 -12.51
CA LEU A 59 11.20 22.27 -12.07
C LEU A 59 10.54 21.83 -10.77
N GLN A 60 10.39 22.72 -9.78
CA GLN A 60 9.70 22.39 -8.55
C GLN A 60 8.23 22.04 -8.77
N ILE A 61 7.52 22.76 -9.66
CA ILE A 61 6.13 22.42 -10.00
C ILE A 61 6.05 20.99 -10.52
N ILE A 62 6.98 20.61 -11.40
CA ILE A 62 7.06 19.25 -11.96
C ILE A 62 7.38 18.23 -10.86
N LEU A 63 8.34 18.50 -9.97
CA LEU A 63 8.68 17.59 -8.86
C LEU A 63 7.51 17.38 -7.91
N PHE A 64 6.85 18.46 -7.45
CA PHE A 64 5.66 18.38 -6.61
C PHE A 64 4.53 17.61 -7.29
N GLY A 65 4.28 17.90 -8.58
CA GLY A 65 3.26 17.21 -9.36
C GLY A 65 3.54 15.72 -9.51
N LEU A 66 4.79 15.35 -9.83
CA LEU A 66 5.19 13.96 -9.98
C LEU A 66 5.13 13.19 -8.65
N ALA A 67 5.54 13.82 -7.54
CA ALA A 67 5.45 13.22 -6.21
C ALA A 67 3.99 12.99 -5.80
N LEU A 68 3.12 13.99 -5.98
CA LEU A 68 1.68 13.87 -5.71
C LEU A 68 1.05 12.77 -6.56
N PHE A 69 1.39 12.71 -7.85
CA PHE A 69 0.87 11.69 -8.74
C PHE A 69 1.34 10.29 -8.36
N ALA A 70 2.60 10.13 -7.96
CA ALA A 70 3.14 8.85 -7.48
C ALA A 70 2.40 8.37 -6.23
N PHE A 71 2.21 9.22 -5.21
CA PHE A 71 1.43 8.84 -4.03
C PHE A 71 -0.05 8.61 -4.34
N LEU A 72 -0.63 9.33 -5.31
CA LEU A 72 -2.01 9.10 -5.73
C LEU A 72 -2.17 7.72 -6.39
N ILE A 73 -1.23 7.30 -7.25
CA ILE A 73 -1.22 5.94 -7.81
C ILE A 73 -1.16 4.92 -6.69
N THR A 74 -0.30 5.13 -5.69
CA THR A 74 -0.20 4.26 -4.53
C THR A 74 -1.53 4.16 -3.79
N VAL A 75 -2.16 5.29 -3.47
CA VAL A 75 -3.45 5.34 -2.77
C VAL A 75 -4.53 4.58 -3.55
N VAL A 76 -4.69 4.86 -4.85
CA VAL A 76 -5.71 4.20 -5.68
C VAL A 76 -5.45 2.70 -5.79
N SER A 77 -4.19 2.30 -5.98
CA SER A 77 -3.81 0.88 -6.08
C SER A 77 -4.11 0.14 -4.78
N VAL A 78 -3.76 0.73 -3.63
CA VAL A 78 -4.03 0.12 -2.32
C VAL A 78 -5.52 0.06 -2.03
N ILE A 79 -6.31 1.10 -2.33
CA ILE A 79 -7.76 1.06 -2.17
C ILE A 79 -8.34 -0.10 -2.98
N TYR A 80 -7.90 -0.27 -4.22
CA TYR A 80 -8.36 -1.38 -5.07
C TYR A 80 -7.92 -2.75 -4.53
N ILE A 81 -6.70 -2.89 -3.99
CA ILE A 81 -6.23 -4.13 -3.36
C ILE A 81 -7.07 -4.45 -2.12
N LEU A 82 -7.37 -3.45 -1.27
CA LEU A 82 -8.19 -3.64 -0.08
C LEU A 82 -9.63 -4.06 -0.43
N ASP A 83 -10.19 -3.50 -1.50
CA ASP A 83 -11.52 -3.85 -2.02
C ASP A 83 -11.56 -5.28 -2.58
N GLU A 84 -10.61 -5.62 -3.46
CA GLU A 84 -10.49 -6.96 -4.03
C GLU A 84 -10.16 -8.02 -2.98
N ASN A 85 -9.36 -7.71 -1.95
CA ASN A 85 -9.08 -8.62 -0.86
C ASN A 85 -10.39 -9.13 -0.22
N SER A 86 -11.38 -8.25 -0.01
CA SER A 86 -12.68 -8.65 0.54
C SER A 86 -13.44 -9.65 -0.35
N THR A 87 -13.22 -9.59 -1.66
CA THR A 87 -13.89 -10.41 -2.67
C THR A 87 -13.16 -11.73 -2.92
N HIS A 88 -11.83 -11.72 -2.93
CA HIS A 88 -10.98 -12.89 -3.09
C HIS A 88 -11.09 -13.87 -1.92
N ILE A 89 -11.20 -13.37 -0.69
CA ILE A 89 -11.43 -14.22 0.49
C ILE A 89 -12.73 -15.00 0.36
N LYS A 90 -13.82 -14.34 -0.09
CA LYS A 90 -15.10 -15.02 -0.33
C LYS A 90 -14.96 -16.14 -1.36
N LYS A 91 -14.27 -15.88 -2.49
CA LYS A 91 -14.09 -16.88 -3.55
C LYS A 91 -13.22 -18.07 -3.14
N ILE A 92 -12.13 -17.83 -2.41
CA ILE A 92 -11.27 -18.93 -1.92
C ILE A 92 -12.04 -19.80 -0.90
N LEU A 93 -12.82 -19.18 0.00
CA LEU A 93 -13.65 -19.90 0.97
C LEU A 93 -14.84 -20.65 0.37
N LEU A 94 -15.43 -20.16 -0.73
CA LEU A 94 -16.64 -20.73 -1.35
C LEU A 94 -16.36 -21.68 -2.52
N GLU A 95 -15.35 -21.40 -3.35
CA GLU A 95 -15.17 -22.06 -4.65
C GLU A 95 -13.84 -22.81 -4.79
N GLY A 96 -12.92 -22.71 -3.82
CA GLY A 96 -11.65 -23.44 -3.85
C GLY A 96 -10.76 -23.14 -5.07
N SER A 97 -11.01 -22.02 -5.77
CA SER A 97 -10.30 -21.68 -7.00
C SER A 97 -9.10 -20.77 -6.70
N GLU A 98 -7.91 -21.25 -7.04
CA GLU A 98 -6.71 -20.42 -7.14
C GLU A 98 -6.81 -19.55 -8.39
N ILE A 99 -7.50 -18.43 -8.26
CA ILE A 99 -7.31 -17.33 -9.20
C ILE A 99 -6.55 -16.27 -8.43
N GLU A 100 -5.23 -16.47 -8.31
CA GLU A 100 -4.32 -15.37 -8.04
C GLU A 100 -4.41 -14.44 -9.26
N SER A 101 -5.36 -13.51 -9.23
CA SER A 101 -5.61 -12.60 -10.33
C SER A 101 -4.33 -11.82 -10.59
N ARG A 102 -3.65 -12.06 -11.73
CA ARG A 102 -2.43 -11.35 -12.19
C ARG A 102 -2.51 -9.82 -12.00
N LYS A 103 -3.72 -9.29 -11.99
CA LYS A 103 -4.08 -7.89 -11.67
C LYS A 103 -3.67 -7.47 -10.25
N LEU A 104 -3.96 -8.26 -9.22
CA LEU A 104 -3.61 -8.00 -7.82
C LEU A 104 -2.10 -7.94 -7.60
N MET A 105 -1.36 -8.88 -8.18
CA MET A 105 0.11 -8.91 -8.10
C MET A 105 0.75 -7.69 -8.78
N CYS A 106 0.19 -7.28 -9.93
CA CYS A 106 0.62 -6.06 -10.62
C CYS A 106 0.34 -4.81 -9.79
N LEU A 107 -0.83 -4.73 -9.14
CA LEU A 107 -1.21 -3.62 -8.27
C LEU A 107 -0.34 -3.53 -7.02
N ASP A 108 -0.04 -4.64 -6.33
CA ASP A 108 0.84 -4.65 -5.14
C ASP A 108 2.24 -4.14 -5.50
N THR A 109 2.77 -4.61 -6.63
CA THR A 109 4.07 -4.19 -7.15
C THR A 109 4.07 -2.71 -7.54
N THR A 110 3.03 -2.27 -8.25
CA THR A 110 2.88 -0.87 -8.69
C THR A 110 2.76 0.07 -7.50
N ALA A 111 1.93 -0.27 -6.52
CA ALA A 111 1.74 0.51 -5.30
C ALA A 111 3.06 0.71 -4.55
N GLY A 112 3.85 -0.35 -4.39
CA GLY A 112 5.16 -0.32 -3.74
C GLY A 112 6.18 0.54 -4.48
N ILE A 113 6.33 0.34 -5.80
CA ILE A 113 7.28 1.12 -6.61
C ILE A 113 6.89 2.60 -6.61
N SER A 114 5.62 2.92 -6.85
CA SER A 114 5.12 4.30 -6.85
C SER A 114 5.33 4.97 -5.48
N PHE A 115 5.15 4.24 -4.38
CA PHE A 115 5.39 4.77 -3.04
C PHE A 115 6.86 5.16 -2.84
N VAL A 116 7.79 4.26 -3.21
CA VAL A 116 9.23 4.51 -3.09
C VAL A 116 9.65 5.71 -3.95
N VAL A 117 9.14 5.80 -5.18
CA VAL A 117 9.40 6.96 -6.04
C VAL A 117 8.89 8.25 -5.39
N GLY A 118 7.67 8.26 -4.86
CA GLY A 118 7.11 9.41 -4.14
C GLY A 118 7.95 9.81 -2.94
N MET A 119 8.45 8.85 -2.16
CA MET A 119 9.30 9.11 -0.99
C MET A 119 10.62 9.76 -1.37
N VAL A 120 11.29 9.26 -2.41
CA VAL A 120 12.54 9.86 -2.91
C VAL A 120 12.30 11.29 -3.37
N LEU A 121 11.20 11.54 -4.10
CA LEU A 121 10.86 12.88 -4.57
C LEU A 121 10.56 13.84 -3.40
N ILE A 122 9.85 13.40 -2.36
CA ILE A 122 9.60 14.20 -1.15
C ILE A 122 10.91 14.63 -0.49
N VAL A 123 11.89 13.74 -0.38
CA VAL A 123 13.19 14.06 0.23
C VAL A 123 13.91 15.13 -0.59
N ILE A 124 13.94 14.97 -1.92
CA ILE A 124 14.55 15.95 -2.84
C ILE A 124 13.86 17.32 -2.71
N ILE A 125 12.53 17.34 -2.71
CA ILE A 125 11.72 18.55 -2.54
C ILE A 125 12.01 19.22 -1.19
N GLY A 126 12.07 18.45 -0.11
CA GLY A 126 12.39 18.95 1.23
C GLY A 126 13.78 19.59 1.30
N MET A 127 14.79 18.95 0.68
CA MET A 127 16.14 19.50 0.61
C MET A 127 16.23 20.80 -0.20
N ASP A 128 15.60 20.84 -1.38
CA ASP A 128 15.54 22.07 -2.21
C ASP A 128 14.82 23.20 -1.45
N SER A 129 13.73 22.86 -0.75
CA SER A 129 12.95 23.81 0.05
C SER A 129 13.77 24.38 1.21
N ALA A 130 14.51 23.52 1.93
CA ALA A 130 15.37 23.94 3.04
C ALA A 130 16.54 24.82 2.57
N ALA A 131 17.19 24.48 1.45
CA ALA A 131 18.27 25.26 0.88
C ALA A 131 17.83 26.69 0.53
N LYS A 132 16.62 26.84 -0.04
CA LYS A 132 16.06 28.16 -0.35
C LYS A 132 15.69 28.95 0.90
N SER A 133 15.17 28.29 1.93
CA SER A 133 14.89 28.94 3.20
C SER A 133 16.15 29.52 3.85
N LEU A 134 17.31 28.87 3.68
CA LEU A 134 18.61 29.35 4.18
C LEU A 134 19.22 30.44 3.32
N ALA A 135 19.06 30.37 1.99
CA ALA A 135 19.59 31.39 1.07
C ALA A 135 18.80 32.71 1.09
N GLY A 136 17.57 32.70 1.62
CA GLY A 136 16.70 33.86 1.76
C GLY A 136 16.79 34.58 3.12
N SER A 137 17.68 34.17 4.03
CA SER A 137 17.98 34.86 5.30
C SER A 137 19.24 35.71 5.20
#